data_AF-A0A919VI50-F1
#
_entry.id   AF-A0A919VI50-F1
#
_cell.length_a   1.000
_cell.length_b   1.000
_cell.length_c   1.000
_cell.angle_alpha   90.00
_cell.angle_beta   90.00
_cell.angle_gamma   90.00
#
_symmetry.space_group_name_H-M   'P 1'
#
loop_
_entity.id
_entity.type
_entity.pdbx_description
1 polymer ?
#
loop_
_entity_poly.entity_id
_entity_poly.type
_entity_poly.pdbx_seq_one_letter_code
_entity_poly.pdbx_strand_id
1 'polypeptide(L)' 'MVNKLKVKDKQYARLGIRKNTNGDLEYIDPSEKNKSKYEPIKKYTRP' A
#
# COMPACT_ATOMS: atom_id res chain seq x y z
N MET A 1 -25.24 -9.19 2.38
CA MET A 1 -24.95 -7.79 2.00
C MET A 1 -23.46 -7.67 1.70
N VAL A 2 -23.07 -7.53 0.43
CA VAL A 2 -21.63 -7.45 0.07
C VAL A 2 -21.11 -6.08 0.50
N ASN A 3 -20.02 -6.04 1.26
CA ASN A 3 -19.49 -4.79 1.83
C ASN A 3 -18.89 -3.90 0.72
N LYS A 4 -19.72 -3.06 0.10
CA LYS A 4 -19.40 -2.23 -1.08
C LYS A 4 -18.19 -1.32 -0.87
N LEU A 5 -17.99 -0.83 0.36
CA LEU A 5 -16.83 -0.01 0.73
C LEU A 5 -15.51 -0.78 0.56
N LYS A 6 -15.44 -2.01 1.08
CA LYS A 6 -14.25 -2.86 0.97
C LYS A 6 -13.90 -3.23 -0.47
N VAL A 7 -14.89 -3.31 -1.36
CA VAL A 7 -14.67 -3.59 -2.79
C VAL A 7 -14.07 -2.37 -3.49
N LYS A 8 -14.58 -1.16 -3.21
CA LYS A 8 -14.04 0.09 -3.76
C LYS A 8 -12.59 0.33 -3.32
N ASP A 9 -12.29 0.14 -2.04
CA ASP A 9 -10.91 0.32 -1.54
C ASP A 9 -9.90 -0.61 -2.24
N LYS A 10 -10.30 -1.86 -2.51
CA LYS A 10 -9.48 -2.80 -3.28
C LYS A 10 -9.29 -2.36 -4.74
N GLN A 11 -10.30 -1.76 -5.36
CA GLN A 11 -10.20 -1.24 -6.72
C GLN A 11 -9.26 -0.03 -6.79
N TYR A 12 -9.38 0.92 -5.86
CA TYR A 12 -8.46 2.06 -5.76
C TYR A 12 -7.02 1.60 -5.54
N ALA A 13 -6.79 0.65 -4.64
CA ALA A 13 -5.45 0.11 -4.40
C ALA A 13 -4.83 -0.58 -5.64
N ARG A 14 -5.64 -1.21 -6.50
CA ARG A 14 -5.19 -1.81 -7.77
C ARG A 14 -4.81 -0.75 -8.81
N LEU A 15 -5.44 0.42 -8.75
CA LEU A 15 -5.15 1.58 -9.61
C LEU A 15 -4.02 2.46 -9.06
N GLY A 16 -3.36 2.05 -7.96
CA GLY A 16 -2.36 2.86 -7.29
C GLY A 16 -2.93 4.04 -6.49
N ILE A 17 -4.25 4.16 -6.37
CA ILE A 17 -4.89 5.28 -5.70
C ILE A 17 -5.01 4.99 -4.19
N ARG A 18 -4.53 5.92 -3.36
CA ARG A 18 -4.64 5.89 -1.90
C ARG A 18 -5.20 7.21 -1.37
N LYS A 19 -5.91 7.16 -0.25
CA LYS A 19 -6.28 8.36 0.52
C LYS A 19 -5.10 8.89 1.33
N ASN A 20 -4.85 10.19 1.25
CA ASN A 20 -3.90 10.90 2.10
C ASN A 20 -4.52 11.22 3.48
N THR A 21 -3.75 11.83 4.38
CA THR A 21 -4.22 12.22 5.72
C THR A 21 -5.26 13.35 5.69
N ASN A 22 -5.34 14.08 4.58
CA ASN A 22 -6.26 15.19 4.37
C ASN A 22 -7.59 14.73 3.73
N GLY A 23 -7.67 13.47 3.30
CA GLY A 23 -8.86 12.86 2.69
C GLY A 23 -8.87 12.86 1.16
N ASP A 24 -7.86 13.43 0.51
CA ASP A 24 -7.73 13.47 -0.95
C ASP A 24 -7.23 12.14 -1.50
N LEU A 25 -7.53 11.89 -2.78
CA LEU A 25 -7.07 10.73 -3.52
C LEU A 25 -5.76 11.04 -4.24
N GLU A 26 -4.68 10.39 -3.82
CA GLU A 26 -3.35 10.50 -4.42
C GLU A 26 -2.99 9.21 -5.15
N TYR A 27 -2.35 9.34 -6.31
CA TYR A 27 -1.74 8.21 -7.00
C TYR A 27 -0.38 7.91 -6.38
N ILE A 28 -0.17 6.65 -6.04
CA ILE A 28 1.09 6.10 -5.56
C ILE A 28 1.53 5.06 -6.56
N ASP A 29 2.71 5.26 -7.12
CA ASP A 29 3.28 4.28 -8.01
C ASP A 29 3.56 2.98 -7.22
N PRO A 30 3.11 1.81 -7.68
CA PRO A 30 3.35 0.55 -7.00
C PRO A 30 4.85 0.23 -6.84
N SER A 31 5.71 0.82 -7.68
CA SER A 31 7.18 0.74 -7.56
C SER A 31 7.71 1.49 -6.33
N GLU A 32 7.00 2.52 -5.87
CA GLU A 32 7.33 3.25 -4.64
C GLU A 32 6.80 2.54 -3.39
N LYS A 33 5.69 1.81 -3.52
CA LYS A 33 5.04 1.10 -2.40
C LYS A 33 5.94 0.05 -1.74
N ASN A 34 6.90 -0.49 -2.49
CA ASN A 34 7.83 -1.51 -2.01
C ASN A 34 9.12 -0.94 -1.38
N LYS A 35 9.28 0.39 -1.36
CA LYS A 35 10.36 1.05 -0.62
C LYS A 35 9.94 1.09 0.85
N SER A 36 10.13 -0.02 1.56
CA SER A 36 10.06 -0.03 3.02
C SER A 36 10.95 1.12 3.55
N LYS A 37 10.40 1.96 4.43
CA LYS A 37 11.16 3.06 5.08
C LYS A 37 12.40 2.53 5.81
N TYR A 38 12.34 1.28 6.24
CA TYR A 38 13.39 0.59 6.96
C TYR A 38 14.02 -0.47 6.06
N GLU A 39 15.34 -0.54 6.07
CA GLU A 39 16.07 -1.61 5.41
C GLU A 39 15.64 -2.97 5.97
N PRO A 40 15.51 -4.00 5.11
CA PRO A 40 15.21 -5.34 5.60
C PRO A 40 16.29 -5.77 6.58
N ILE A 41 15.89 -6.09 7.82
CA ILE A 41 16.79 -6.63 8.84
C ILE A 41 17.26 -8.00 8.34
N LYS A 42 18.43 -8.05 7.70
CA LYS A 42 19.10 -9.31 7.35
C LYS A 42 19.45 -10.02 8.66
N LYS A 43 18.63 -11.00 9.05
CA LYS A 43 18.99 -11.93 10.11
C LYS A 43 20.09 -12.84 9.56
N TYR A 44 21.33 -12.55 9.92
CA TYR A 44 22.43 -13.49 9.72
C TYR A 44 22.26 -14.65 10.71
N THR A 45 21.59 -15.72 10.29
CA THR A 45 21.70 -17.01 10.98
C THR A 45 23.06 -17.57 10.61
N ARG A 46 23.98 -17.61 11.58
CA ARG A 46 25.31 -18.21 11.41
C ARG A 46 25.12 -19.72 11.12
N PRO A 47 25.78 -20.28 10.08
CA PRO A 47 25.71 -21.71 9.78
C PRO A 47 26.33 -22.56 10.89
#